data_AF-A0A3M1BI85-F1
#
_entry.id   AF-A0A3M1BI85-F1
#
_cell.length_a   1.000
_cell.length_b   1.000
_cell.length_c   1.000
_cell.angle_alpha   90.00
_cell.angle_beta   90.00
_cell.angle_gamma   90.00
#
_symmetry.space_group_name_H-M   'P 1'
#
loop_
_entity.id
_entity.type
_entity.pdbx_description
1 polymer ?
#
loop_
_entity_poly.entity_id
_entity_poly.type
_entity_poly.pdbx_seq_one_letter_code
_entity_poly.pdbx_strand_id
1 'polypeptide(L)'
;MGHKFDPSKLQKLDDPGRLELFDPQKTLREFGLRKGMRVLDVGTGAGFYLPYLSEAVGPEGRVYAIDIEPLAVEYASNKVRSLGLSNVEV
;
A
#
# COMPACT_ATOMS: atom_id res chain seq x y z
N MET A 1 14.43 5.81 -21.01
CA MET A 1 14.15 6.90 -20.07
C MET A 1 12.90 6.52 -19.30
N GLY A 2 12.96 6.35 -17.98
CA GLY A 2 11.78 5.97 -17.18
C GLY A 2 10.80 7.15 -17.09
N HIS A 3 9.50 6.87 -17.23
CA HIS A 3 8.44 7.87 -17.09
C HIS A 3 7.88 7.83 -15.66
N LYS A 4 7.87 8.96 -14.94
CA LYS A 4 7.22 9.09 -13.63
C LYS A 4 5.70 9.05 -13.82
N PHE A 5 4.98 8.34 -12.94
CA PHE A 5 3.51 8.29 -12.99
C PHE A 5 2.90 9.71 -12.91
N ASP A 6 1.82 9.94 -13.66
CA ASP A 6 1.11 11.22 -13.68
C ASP A 6 0.16 11.31 -12.47
N PRO A 7 0.44 12.18 -11.47
CA PRO A 7 -0.31 12.21 -10.22
C PRO A 7 -1.79 12.57 -10.40
N SER A 8 -2.17 13.24 -11.50
CA SER A 8 -3.58 13.53 -11.79
C SER A 8 -4.42 12.25 -12.01
N LYS A 9 -3.77 11.10 -12.22
CA LYS A 9 -4.40 9.81 -12.48
C LYS A 9 -4.28 8.84 -11.31
N LEU A 10 -3.96 9.31 -10.10
CA LEU A 10 -3.78 8.45 -8.90
C LEU A 10 -4.94 7.48 -8.67
N GLN A 11 -6.18 7.87 -8.95
CA GLN A 11 -7.35 7.01 -8.87
C GLN A 11 -7.18 5.68 -9.64
N LYS A 12 -6.44 5.68 -10.76
CA LYS A 12 -6.16 4.46 -11.53
C LYS A 12 -5.32 3.45 -10.76
N LEU A 13 -4.48 3.92 -9.84
CA LEU A 13 -3.70 3.05 -8.98
C LEU A 13 -4.54 2.41 -7.87
N ASP A 14 -5.75 2.92 -7.63
CA ASP A 14 -6.72 2.42 -6.65
C ASP A 14 -7.87 1.62 -7.30
N ASP A 15 -7.76 1.32 -8.59
CA ASP A 15 -8.77 0.56 -9.34
C ASP A 15 -8.91 -0.87 -8.79
N PRO A 16 -10.11 -1.32 -8.38
CA PRO A 16 -10.34 -2.69 -7.94
C PRO A 16 -9.94 -3.76 -8.95
N GLY A 17 -9.93 -3.44 -10.25
CA GLY A 17 -9.45 -4.33 -11.33
C GLY A 17 -7.99 -4.75 -11.16
N ARG A 18 -7.20 -4.04 -10.33
CA ARG A 18 -5.83 -4.47 -9.95
C ARG A 18 -5.80 -5.82 -9.23
N LEU A 19 -6.91 -6.27 -8.64
CA LEU A 19 -7.02 -7.61 -8.04
C LEU A 19 -6.98 -8.73 -9.07
N GLU A 20 -7.25 -8.45 -10.35
CA GLU A 20 -7.17 -9.43 -11.43
C GLU A 20 -5.72 -9.77 -11.79
N LEU A 21 -4.76 -8.90 -11.45
CA LEU A 21 -3.34 -9.12 -11.74
C LEU A 21 -2.76 -10.24 -10.87
N PHE A 22 -3.07 -10.22 -9.58
CA PHE A 22 -2.66 -11.21 -8.59
C PHE A 22 -3.44 -11.04 -7.29
N ASP A 23 -3.72 -12.16 -6.62
CA ASP A 23 -4.26 -12.16 -5.25
C ASP A 23 -3.21 -11.59 -4.28
N PRO A 24 -3.43 -10.41 -3.69
CA PRO A 24 -2.44 -9.76 -2.84
C PRO A 24 -2.09 -10.60 -1.60
N GLN A 25 -3.08 -11.22 -0.97
CA GLN A 25 -2.85 -11.99 0.25
C GLN A 25 -2.04 -13.25 -0.04
N LYS A 26 -2.36 -13.97 -1.12
CA LYS A 26 -1.59 -15.15 -1.53
C LYS A 26 -0.15 -14.77 -1.89
N THR A 27 0.01 -13.74 -2.71
CA THR A 27 1.31 -13.27 -3.22
C THR A 27 2.23 -12.85 -2.07
N LEU A 28 1.73 -12.04 -1.13
CA LEU A 28 2.50 -11.58 0.03
C LEU A 28 2.95 -12.75 0.93
N ARG A 29 2.10 -13.76 1.13
CA ARG A 29 2.46 -14.96 1.90
C ARG A 29 3.56 -15.78 1.23
N GLU A 30 3.48 -15.95 -0.09
CA GLU A 30 4.47 -16.67 -0.90
C GLU A 30 5.84 -15.96 -0.88
N PHE A 31 5.85 -14.63 -0.88
CA PHE A 31 7.08 -13.83 -0.68
C PHE A 31 7.60 -13.82 0.75
N GLY A 32 6.96 -14.53 1.68
CA GLY A 32 7.49 -14.71 3.02
C GLY A 32 7.01 -13.68 4.04
N LEU A 33 6.01 -12.85 3.73
CA LEU A 33 5.46 -11.91 4.70
C LEU A 33 4.78 -12.66 5.87
N ARG A 34 5.02 -12.21 7.10
CA ARG A 34 4.51 -12.83 8.33
C ARG A 34 4.04 -11.78 9.34
N LYS A 35 3.23 -12.23 10.30
CA LYS A 35 2.78 -11.43 11.45
C LYS A 35 3.98 -10.92 12.26
N GLY A 36 3.87 -9.70 12.79
CA GLY A 36 4.90 -9.03 13.58
C GLY A 36 6.04 -8.39 12.77
N MET A 37 6.08 -8.60 11.45
CA MET A 37 7.10 -7.99 10.60
C MET A 37 6.90 -6.47 10.46
N ARG A 38 8.01 -5.77 10.21
CA ARG A 38 8.04 -4.35 9.81
C ARG A 38 8.34 -4.29 8.31
N VAL A 39 7.47 -3.68 7.53
CA VAL A 39 7.54 -3.65 6.07
C VAL A 39 7.66 -2.22 5.57
N LEU A 40 8.44 -2.03 4.51
CA LEU A 40 8.49 -0.79 3.73
C LEU A 40 7.81 -1.01 2.37
N ASP A 41 6.73 -0.29 2.10
CA ASP A 41 6.05 -0.20 0.81
C ASP A 41 6.61 1.00 0.02
N VAL A 42 7.38 0.70 -1.03
CA VAL A 42 8.10 1.72 -1.82
C VAL A 42 7.28 2.07 -3.07
N GLY A 43 6.93 3.34 -3.22
CA GLY A 43 6.06 3.81 -4.29
C GLY A 43 4.61 3.42 -4.01
N THR A 44 4.13 3.77 -2.81
CA THR A 44 2.79 3.36 -2.34
C THR A 44 1.66 3.87 -3.24
N GLY A 45 1.89 4.96 -3.98
CA GLY A 45 0.90 5.53 -4.90
C GLY A 45 -0.39 5.86 -4.16
N ALA A 46 -1.51 5.29 -4.61
CA ALA A 46 -2.81 5.46 -3.97
C ALA A 46 -3.00 4.62 -2.68
N GLY A 47 -1.98 3.89 -2.23
CA GLY A 47 -2.05 3.03 -1.06
C GLY A 47 -2.89 1.77 -1.29
N PHE A 48 -2.93 1.25 -2.52
CA PHE A 48 -3.75 0.08 -2.89
C PHE A 48 -3.44 -1.15 -2.03
N TYR A 49 -2.15 -1.43 -1.78
CA TYR A 49 -1.73 -2.62 -1.06
C TYR A 49 -1.72 -2.48 0.47
N LEU A 50 -1.88 -1.27 1.01
CA LEU A 50 -1.78 -0.99 2.44
C LEU A 50 -2.73 -1.81 3.31
N PRO A 51 -4.01 -2.05 2.93
CA PRO A 51 -4.90 -2.89 3.74
C PRO A 51 -4.40 -4.34 3.84
N TYR A 52 -3.91 -4.91 2.74
CA TYR A 52 -3.42 -6.29 2.70
C TYR A 52 -2.09 -6.44 3.45
N LEU A 53 -1.20 -5.45 3.33
CA LEU A 53 0.05 -5.39 4.09
C LEU A 53 -0.24 -5.27 5.59
N SER A 54 -1.12 -4.34 5.97
CA SER A 54 -1.60 -4.12 7.33
C SER A 54 -2.15 -5.41 7.96
N GLU A 55 -3.03 -6.11 7.24
CA GLU A 55 -3.61 -7.37 7.68
C GLU A 55 -2.54 -8.47 7.82
N ALA A 56 -1.65 -8.60 6.84
CA ALA A 56 -0.65 -9.66 6.81
C ALA A 56 0.37 -9.55 7.95
N VAL A 57 0.82 -8.34 8.29
CA VAL A 57 1.73 -8.11 9.42
C VAL A 57 1.01 -8.12 10.77
N GLY A 58 -0.31 -7.92 10.78
CA GLY A 58 -1.13 -7.94 12.00
C GLY A 58 -0.85 -6.75 12.94
N PRO A 59 -1.54 -6.70 14.10
CA PRO A 59 -1.53 -5.53 14.98
C PRO A 59 -0.19 -5.27 15.66
N GLU A 60 0.65 -6.30 15.82
CA GLU A 60 2.02 -6.16 16.37
C GLU A 60 3.06 -5.83 15.29
N GLY A 61 2.69 -5.94 14.01
CA GLY A 61 3.54 -5.55 12.89
C GLY A 61 3.40 -4.06 12.55
N ARG A 62 4.18 -3.59 11.58
CA ARG A 62 4.15 -2.20 11.11
C ARG A 62 4.37 -2.11 9.61
N VAL A 63 3.63 -1.26 8.95
CA VAL A 63 3.85 -0.89 7.54
C VAL A 63 4.28 0.58 7.49
N TYR A 64 5.38 0.85 6.80
CA TYR A 64 5.81 2.18 6.40
C TYR A 64 5.59 2.28 4.90
N ALA A 65 4.82 3.24 4.45
CA ALA A 65 4.58 3.48 3.04
C ALA A 65 5.28 4.78 2.65
N ILE A 66 6.00 4.78 1.53
CA ILE A 66 6.68 5.97 1.05
C ILE A 66 6.36 6.22 -0.42
N ASP A 67 6.26 7.49 -0.78
CA ASP A 67 6.23 7.94 -2.16
C ASP A 67 6.99 9.26 -2.28
N ILE A 68 7.57 9.50 -3.46
CA ILE A 68 8.23 10.77 -3.77
C ILE A 68 7.23 11.85 -4.17
N GLU A 69 6.00 11.47 -4.51
CA GLU A 69 4.94 12.35 -4.97
C GLU A 69 4.05 12.79 -3.81
N PRO A 70 4.04 14.09 -3.43
CA PRO A 70 3.23 14.57 -2.30
C PRO A 70 1.73 14.26 -2.44
N LEU A 71 1.17 14.30 -3.65
CA LEU A 71 -0.23 13.96 -3.89
C LEU A 71 -0.54 12.48 -3.62
N ALA A 72 0.43 11.59 -3.86
CA ALA A 72 0.31 10.17 -3.54
C ALA A 72 0.32 9.95 -2.02
N VAL A 73 1.25 10.61 -1.32
CA VAL A 73 1.35 10.58 0.15
C VAL A 73 0.04 11.06 0.79
N GLU A 74 -0.53 12.17 0.31
CA GLU A 74 -1.81 12.68 0.80
C GLU A 74 -2.96 11.69 0.56
N TYR A 75 -3.06 11.15 -0.66
CA TYR A 75 -4.10 10.19 -1.02
C TYR A 75 -4.03 8.93 -0.15
N ALA A 76 -2.84 8.31 -0.06
CA ALA A 76 -2.61 7.12 0.75
C ALA A 76 -2.84 7.38 2.25
N SER A 77 -2.42 8.54 2.76
CA SER A 77 -2.68 8.96 4.16
C SER A 77 -4.18 9.05 4.45
N ASN A 78 -4.96 9.64 3.54
CA ASN A 78 -6.41 9.74 3.68
C ASN A 78 -7.08 8.35 3.64
N LYS A 79 -6.59 7.45 2.79
CA LYS A 79 -7.05 6.06 2.74
C LYS A 79 -6.73 5.29 4.03
N VAL A 80 -5.53 5.45 4.57
CA VAL A 80 -5.14 4.84 5.85
C VAL A 80 -6.08 5.30 6.97
N ARG A 81 -6.38 6.60 7.04
CA ARG A 81 -7.30 7.17 8.02
C ARG A 81 -8.73 6.65 7.82
N SER A 82 -9.24 6.62 6.59
CA SER A 82 -10.62 6.20 6.31
C SER A 82 -10.86 4.72 6.61
N LEU A 83 -9.84 3.87 6.43
CA LEU A 83 -9.89 2.45 6.73
C LEU A 83 -9.47 2.11 8.17
N GLY A 84 -9.03 3.09 8.96
CA GLY A 84 -8.64 2.89 10.36
C GLY A 84 -7.41 1.99 10.54
N LEU A 85 -6.45 2.02 9.59
CA LEU A 85 -5.27 1.16 9.64
C LEU A 85 -4.25 1.68 10.65
N SER A 86 -4.36 1.23 11.91
CA SER A 86 -3.56 1.74 13.04
C SER A 86 -2.08 1.38 13.02
N ASN A 87 -1.69 0.36 12.24
CA ASN A 87 -0.33 -0.13 12.09
C ASN A 87 0.34 0.32 10.77
N VAL A 88 -0.23 1.32 10.08
CA VAL A 88 0.33 1.87 8.84
C VAL A 88 0.72 3.33 9.05
N GLU A 89 1.91 3.69 8.59
CA GLU A 89 2.44 5.06 8.53
C GLU A 89 2.80 5.37 7.09
N VAL A 90 2.38 6.54 6.60
CA VAL A 90 2.61 7.04 5.23
C VAL A 90 3.39 8.34 5.33
#